data_AF-A0A183T768-F1
#
_entry.id   AF-A0A183T768-F1
#
_cell.length_a   1.000
_cell.length_b   1.000
_cell.length_c   1.000
_cell.angle_alpha   90.00
_cell.angle_beta   90.00
_cell.angle_gamma   90.00
#
_symmetry.space_group_name_H-M   'P 1'
#
loop_
_entity.id
_entity.type
_entity.pdbx_description
1 polymer ?
#
loop_
_entity_poly.entity_id
_entity_poly.type
_entity_poly.pdbx_seq_one_letter_code
_entity_poly.pdbx_strand_id
1 'polypeptide(L)'
;LGFVDVEWSLGETAVERAVDSLIPETILESVTCDQLGAESPVQYTECQLQVSPQEGILLTDLNRKIFFQRHLSSPSIVFVGVDPRDKMFLHPNHAVLGFQKPRLLSPPGSTPLNRASRDCRHGQL
;
A
#
# COMPACT_ATOMS: atom_id res chain seq x y z
N LEU A 1 -4.80 -2.71 -3.20
CA LEU A 1 -4.85 -1.77 -4.34
C LEU A 1 -3.48 -1.63 -4.99
N GLY A 2 -2.42 -1.40 -4.19
CA GLY A 2 -1.06 -1.41 -4.72
C GLY A 2 -0.07 -0.92 -3.67
N PHE A 3 1.21 -0.95 -4.02
CA PHE A 3 2.27 -0.26 -3.30
C PHE A 3 2.76 0.88 -4.19
N VAL A 4 2.80 2.10 -3.65
CA VAL A 4 3.25 3.29 -4.36
C VAL A 4 4.40 3.89 -3.59
N ASP A 5 5.49 4.19 -4.29
CA ASP A 5 6.58 4.98 -3.72
C ASP A 5 6.15 6.44 -3.64
N VAL A 6 6.13 6.98 -2.43
CA VAL A 6 5.68 8.35 -2.12
C VAL A 6 6.85 9.32 -1.88
N GLU A 7 8.04 8.93 -2.34
CA GLU A 7 9.31 9.65 -2.18
C GLU A 7 9.56 10.11 -0.73
N TRP A 8 9.71 11.43 -0.54
CA TRP A 8 9.98 12.12 0.73
C TRP A 8 8.70 12.60 1.42
N SER A 9 7.52 12.28 0.87
CA SER A 9 6.24 12.66 1.48
C SER A 9 6.02 11.85 2.75
N LEU A 10 5.51 12.49 3.80
CA LEU A 10 5.20 11.85 5.08
C LEU A 10 3.78 12.21 5.52
N GLY A 11 3.23 11.43 6.45
CA GLY A 11 1.92 11.71 7.04
C GLY A 11 0.78 11.63 6.03
N GLU A 12 -0.22 12.49 6.21
CA GLU A 12 -1.42 12.55 5.36
C GLU A 12 -1.09 12.82 3.89
N THR A 13 -0.15 13.73 3.60
CA THR A 13 0.27 14.05 2.23
C THR A 13 0.85 12.82 1.49
N ALA A 14 1.52 11.92 2.21
CA ALA A 14 1.98 10.65 1.62
C ALA A 14 0.80 9.75 1.23
N VAL A 15 -0.23 9.68 2.08
CA VAL A 15 -1.45 8.92 1.78
C VAL A 15 -2.18 9.51 0.58
N GLU A 16 -2.33 10.83 0.54
CA GLU A 16 -2.99 11.52 -0.58
C GLU A 16 -2.29 11.23 -1.91
N ARG A 17 -0.95 11.29 -1.95
CA ARG A 17 -0.17 10.98 -3.16
C ARG A 17 -0.24 9.51 -3.57
N ALA A 18 -0.20 8.60 -2.61
CA ALA A 18 -0.38 7.19 -2.89
C ALA A 18 -1.77 6.93 -3.51
N VAL A 19 -2.80 7.57 -2.96
CA VAL A 19 -4.17 7.45 -3.49
C VAL A 19 -4.29 8.10 -4.85
N ASP A 20 -3.73 9.29 -5.09
CA ASP A 20 -3.77 9.94 -6.41
C ASP A 20 -3.10 9.10 -7.50
N SER A 21 -2.07 8.34 -7.13
CA SER A 21 -1.37 7.43 -8.05
C SER A 21 -2.19 6.18 -8.38
N LEU A 22 -3.00 5.69 -7.44
CA LEU A 22 -3.81 4.48 -7.60
C LEU A 22 -5.21 4.79 -8.15
N ILE A 23 -5.78 5.93 -7.78
CA ILE A 23 -7.12 6.39 -8.08
C ILE A 23 -6.99 7.81 -8.64
N PRO A 24 -6.75 7.94 -9.96
CA PRO A 24 -6.53 9.25 -10.59
C PRO A 24 -7.73 10.19 -10.39
N GLU A 25 -8.93 9.64 -10.57
CA GLU A 25 -10.19 10.35 -10.41
C GLU A 25 -10.75 10.26 -8.98
N THR A 26 -12.01 10.66 -8.79
CA THR A 26 -12.69 10.51 -7.48
C THR A 26 -13.08 9.05 -7.21
N ILE A 27 -13.46 8.32 -8.25
CA ILE A 27 -13.95 6.94 -8.15
C ILE A 27 -13.17 6.09 -9.15
N LEU A 28 -12.68 4.94 -8.69
CA LEU A 28 -12.16 3.88 -9.54
C LEU A 28 -12.96 2.60 -9.31
N GLU A 29 -13.61 2.10 -10.35
CA GLU A 29 -14.34 0.84 -10.31
C GLU A 29 -13.44 -0.33 -10.70
N SER A 30 -13.61 -1.46 -10.03
CA SER A 30 -12.82 -2.66 -10.30
C SER A 30 -12.98 -3.16 -11.74
N VAL A 31 -14.15 -2.97 -12.34
CA VAL A 31 -14.41 -3.33 -13.74
C VAL A 31 -13.51 -2.56 -14.71
N THR A 32 -13.19 -1.29 -14.40
CA THR A 32 -12.26 -0.49 -15.19
C THR A 32 -10.85 -1.08 -15.09
N CYS A 33 -10.43 -1.50 -13.89
CA CYS A 33 -9.16 -2.17 -13.71
C CYS A 33 -9.08 -3.49 -14.49
N ASP A 34 -10.15 -4.29 -14.44
CA ASP A 34 -10.22 -5.59 -15.13
C ASP A 34 -10.13 -5.43 -16.66
N GLN A 35 -10.77 -4.38 -17.21
CA GLN A 35 -10.72 -4.05 -18.64
C GLN A 35 -9.32 -3.61 -19.09
N LEU A 36 -8.63 -2.82 -18.26
CA LEU A 36 -7.26 -2.36 -18.53
C LEU A 36 -6.22 -3.47 -18.34
N GLY A 37 -6.53 -4.49 -17.53
CA GLY A 37 -5.63 -5.61 -17.27
C GLY A 37 -4.30 -5.12 -16.69
N ALA A 38 -3.19 -5.45 -17.35
CA ALA A 38 -1.84 -5.08 -16.91
C ALA A 38 -1.59 -3.56 -16.93
N GLU A 39 -2.34 -2.80 -17.74
CA GLU A 39 -2.22 -1.34 -17.83
C GLU A 39 -3.00 -0.61 -16.72
N SER A 40 -3.76 -1.35 -15.90
CA SER A 40 -4.47 -0.76 -14.76
C SER A 40 -3.46 -0.23 -13.72
N PRO A 41 -3.64 1.00 -13.19
CA PRO A 41 -2.81 1.53 -12.09
C PRO A 41 -2.97 0.71 -10.81
N VAL A 42 -4.04 -0.09 -10.72
CA VAL A 42 -4.38 -0.93 -9.58
C VAL A 42 -4.46 -2.39 -10.02
N GLN A 43 -3.63 -3.22 -9.39
CA GLN A 43 -3.82 -4.67 -9.35
C GLN A 43 -4.37 -4.98 -7.95
N TYR A 44 -5.68 -5.22 -7.86
CA TYR A 44 -6.35 -5.45 -6.58
C TYR A 44 -6.50 -6.95 -6.30
N THR A 45 -6.40 -7.32 -5.02
CA THR A 45 -6.73 -8.64 -4.52
C THR A 45 -7.30 -8.51 -3.11
N GLU A 46 -8.08 -9.50 -2.69
CA GLU A 46 -8.54 -9.63 -1.33
C GLU A 46 -7.40 -10.19 -0.45
N CYS A 47 -7.13 -9.52 0.66
CA CYS A 47 -6.06 -9.87 1.57
C CYS A 47 -6.59 -10.16 2.96
N GLN A 48 -6.00 -11.16 3.63
CA GLN A 48 -6.04 -11.22 5.08
C GLN A 48 -5.02 -10.22 5.64
N LEU A 49 -5.49 -9.35 6.53
CA LEU A 49 -4.67 -8.38 7.26
C LEU A 49 -4.48 -8.87 8.70
N GLN A 50 -3.24 -9.05 9.12
CA GLN A 50 -2.88 -9.31 10.51
C GLN A 50 -1.99 -8.17 11.02
N VAL A 51 -2.29 -7.68 12.23
CA VAL A 51 -1.55 -6.58 12.86
C VAL A 51 -1.03 -7.06 14.20
N SER A 52 0.28 -6.89 14.42
CA SER A 52 0.96 -7.18 15.67
C SER A 52 1.79 -5.96 16.08
N PRO A 53 1.73 -5.50 17.34
CA PRO A 53 2.55 -4.36 17.79
C PRO A 53 4.06 -4.61 17.64
N GLN A 54 4.49 -5.86 17.85
CA GLN A 54 5.90 -6.25 17.85
C GLN A 54 6.39 -6.54 16.43
N GLU A 55 5.59 -7.29 15.66
CA GLU A 55 5.98 -7.74 14.33
C GLU A 55 5.62 -6.73 13.24
N GLY A 56 4.54 -5.96 13.39
CA GLY A 56 4.02 -5.03 12.38
C GLY A 56 2.80 -5.59 11.63
N ILE A 57 2.73 -5.34 10.32
CA ILE A 57 1.60 -5.72 9.48
C ILE A 57 1.99 -6.91 8.58
N LEU A 58 1.18 -7.96 8.58
CA LEU A 58 1.28 -9.06 7.64
C LEU A 58 0.04 -9.08 6.74
N LEU A 59 0.29 -9.00 5.44
CA LEU A 59 -0.71 -9.15 4.38
C LEU A 59 -0.55 -10.52 3.74
N THR A 60 -1.64 -11.28 3.63
CA THR A 60 -1.69 -12.54 2.87
C THR A 60 -2.71 -12.42 1.76
N ASP A 61 -2.30 -12.59 0.51
CA ASP A 61 -3.22 -12.60 -0.63
C ASP A 61 -4.04 -13.90 -0.60
N LEU A 62 -5.36 -13.77 -0.45
CA LEU A 62 -6.26 -14.92 -0.33
C LEU A 62 -6.39 -15.69 -1.64
N ASN A 63 -6.19 -15.02 -2.77
CA ASN A 63 -6.32 -15.60 -4.10
C ASN A 63 -4.97 -16.02 -4.69
N ARG A 64 -3.85 -15.64 -4.06
CA ARG A 64 -2.48 -15.90 -4.52
C ARG A 64 -2.24 -15.42 -5.95
N LYS A 65 -2.85 -14.31 -6.34
CA LYS A 65 -2.80 -13.77 -7.70
C LYS A 65 -1.67 -12.76 -7.88
N ILE A 66 -1.40 -11.95 -6.86
CA ILE A 66 -0.48 -10.80 -6.95
C ILE A 66 0.77 -11.05 -6.11
N PHE A 67 0.62 -11.59 -4.92
CA PHE A 67 1.73 -11.97 -4.04
C PHE A 67 1.31 -13.16 -3.18
N PHE A 68 2.25 -13.75 -2.43
CA PHE A 68 1.91 -14.78 -1.44
C PHE A 68 1.65 -14.13 -0.08
N GLN A 69 2.70 -13.54 0.50
CA GLN A 69 2.62 -12.77 1.74
C GLN A 69 3.54 -11.55 1.66
N ARG A 70 3.18 -10.48 2.33
CA ARG A 70 4.04 -9.31 2.53
C ARG A 70 4.01 -8.87 3.98
N HIS A 71 5.20 -8.73 4.56
CA HIS A 71 5.41 -8.28 5.91
C HIS A 71 5.98 -6.85 5.89
N LEU A 72 5.33 -5.95 6.63
CA LEU A 72 5.79 -4.60 6.91
C LEU A 72 6.16 -4.57 8.38
N SER A 73 7.46 -4.52 8.66
CA SER A 73 7.95 -4.59 10.04
C SER A 73 7.49 -3.37 10.84
N SER A 74 7.17 -3.56 12.12
CA SER A 74 6.76 -2.47 13.03
C SER A 74 7.64 -1.21 12.93
N PRO A 75 9.00 -1.27 12.99
CA PRO A 75 9.84 -0.08 12.90
C PRO A 75 9.84 0.60 11.52
N SER A 76 9.39 -0.09 10.46
CA SER A 76 9.26 0.51 9.13
C SER A 76 7.96 1.32 8.96
N ILE A 77 6.98 1.13 9.85
CA ILE A 77 5.69 1.79 9.77
C ILE A 77 5.76 3.13 10.49
N VAL A 78 5.95 4.21 9.73
CA VAL A 78 6.04 5.58 10.27
C VAL A 78 4.69 6.32 10.34
N PHE A 79 3.69 5.89 9.56
CA PHE A 79 2.37 6.50 9.50
C PHE A 79 1.34 5.52 8.94
N VAL A 80 0.15 5.48 9.53
CA VAL A 80 -1.02 4.79 8.97
C VAL A 80 -2.18 5.75 9.02
N GLY A 81 -2.76 6.05 7.86
CA GLY A 81 -3.85 7.00 7.75
C GLY A 81 -4.88 6.57 6.74
N VAL A 82 -5.99 7.30 6.79
CA VAL A 82 -7.06 7.23 5.79
C VAL A 82 -6.95 8.47 4.92
N ASP A 83 -7.13 8.34 3.60
CA ASP A 83 -7.23 9.52 2.73
C ASP A 83 -8.38 10.41 3.24
N PRO A 84 -8.12 11.68 3.61
CA PRO A 84 -9.15 12.58 4.09
C PRO A 84 -10.16 12.98 3.01
N ARG A 85 -9.88 12.69 1.74
CA ARG A 85 -10.72 13.00 0.59
C ARG A 85 -11.67 11.83 0.31
N ASP A 86 -12.84 12.12 -0.26
CA ASP A 86 -13.87 11.13 -0.61
C ASP A 86 -13.50 10.30 -1.87
N LYS A 87 -12.22 9.94 -2.03
CA LYS A 87 -11.78 9.03 -3.10
C LYS A 87 -12.14 7.59 -2.77
N MET A 88 -12.64 6.86 -3.76
CA MET A 88 -13.23 5.54 -3.54
C MET A 88 -12.76 4.51 -4.57
N PHE A 89 -12.46 3.30 -4.08
CA PHE A 89 -12.35 2.11 -4.91
C PHE A 89 -13.60 1.25 -4.75
N LEU A 90 -14.33 1.05 -5.84
CA LEU A 90 -15.60 0.32 -5.85
C LEU A 90 -15.41 -1.07 -6.44
N HIS A 91 -15.76 -2.10 -5.67
CA HIS A 91 -15.80 -3.48 -6.13
C HIS A 91 -17.21 -4.05 -5.88
N PRO A 92 -17.82 -4.80 -6.83
CA PRO A 92 -19.17 -5.33 -6.68
C PRO A 92 -19.40 -6.11 -5.38
N ASN A 93 -18.40 -6.87 -4.92
CA ASN A 93 -18.50 -7.64 -3.68
C ASN A 93 -18.50 -6.76 -2.43
N HIS A 94 -18.04 -5.51 -2.48
CA HIS A 94 -18.05 -4.63 -1.30
C HIS A 94 -19.48 -4.42 -0.78
N ALA A 95 -20.43 -4.17 -1.68
CA ALA A 95 -21.83 -4.00 -1.32
C ALA A 95 -22.43 -5.28 -0.73
N VAL A 96 -22.09 -6.44 -1.32
CA VAL A 96 -22.56 -7.77 -0.88
C VAL A 96 -22.03 -8.12 0.51
N LEU A 97 -20.80 -7.73 0.83
CA LEU A 97 -20.16 -7.96 2.12
C LEU A 97 -20.49 -6.88 3.17
N GLY A 98 -21.36 -5.92 2.83
CA GLY A 98 -21.78 -4.84 3.73
C GLY A 98 -20.74 -3.73 3.92
N PHE A 99 -19.69 -3.69 3.09
CA PHE A 99 -18.71 -2.61 3.10
C PHE A 99 -19.28 -1.37 2.42
N GLN A 100 -19.82 -0.45 3.22
CA GLN A 100 -20.25 0.87 2.75
C GLN A 100 -19.09 1.86 2.91
N LYS A 101 -18.54 2.32 1.79
CA LYS A 101 -17.41 3.27 1.69
C LYS A 101 -16.09 2.76 2.31
N PRO A 102 -15.43 1.77 1.69
CA PRO A 102 -14.12 1.31 2.15
C PRO A 102 -13.12 2.47 2.07
N ARG A 103 -12.57 2.84 3.22
CA ARG A 103 -11.57 3.91 3.34
C ARG A 103 -10.19 3.37 3.01
N LEU A 104 -9.42 4.17 2.28
CA LEU A 104 -8.11 3.77 1.78
C LEU A 104 -7.06 3.89 2.89
N LEU A 105 -6.48 2.76 3.29
CA LEU A 105 -5.41 2.70 4.28
C LEU A 105 -4.07 2.52 3.58
N SER A 106 -3.09 3.37 3.91
CA SER A 106 -1.73 3.26 3.41
C SER A 106 -0.72 3.10 4.56
N PRO A 107 -0.12 1.90 4.75
CA PRO A 107 1.10 1.74 5.51
C PRO A 107 2.30 2.15 4.63
N PRO A 108 3.35 2.77 5.19
CA PRO A 108 4.37 3.42 4.39
C PRO A 108 5.33 2.40 3.75
N GLY A 109 5.81 2.74 2.55
CA GLY A 109 7.00 2.15 1.94
C GLY A 109 8.26 2.77 2.50
N SER A 110 9.30 1.95 2.68
CA SER A 110 10.59 2.31 3.27
C SER A 110 11.24 3.52 2.59
N THR A 111 11.78 4.46 3.38
CA THR A 111 12.83 5.38 2.93
C THR A 111 13.96 4.61 2.23
N PRO A 112 14.55 5.12 1.13
CA PRO A 112 15.75 4.52 0.57
C PRO A 112 16.85 4.55 1.64
N LEU A 113 17.33 3.37 2.02
CA LEU A 113 18.49 3.22 2.89
C LEU A 113 19.64 3.99 2.24
N ASN A 114 20.11 5.03 2.91
CA ASN A 114 21.22 5.86 2.49
C ASN A 114 22.37 5.01 1.95
N ARG A 115 22.83 5.41 0.76
CA ARG A 115 24.08 5.01 0.14
C ARG A 115 25.24 5.52 1.01
N ALA A 116 25.55 4.82 2.10
CA ALA A 116 26.71 5.07 2.95
C ALA A 116 27.23 3.73 3.52
N SER A 117 27.75 2.89 2.63
CA SER A 117 28.66 1.80 3.01
C SER A 117 29.90 1.88 2.14
N ARG A 118 30.69 2.94 2.36
CA ARG A 118 32.14 2.96 2.14
C ARG A 118 32.76 3.83 3.21
N ASP A 119 32.83 3.29 4.40
CA ASP A 119 33.97 3.48 5.28
C ASP A 119 33.98 2.34 6.29
N CYS A 120 35.18 1.97 6.74
CA CYS A 120 35.51 0.81 7.57
C CYS A 120 35.66 -0.52 6.81
N ARG A 121 36.79 -0.64 6.12
CA ARG A 121 37.77 -1.72 6.39
C ARG A 121 39.01 -1.50 5.54
N HIS A 122 40.08 -0.94 6.10
CA HIS A 122 41.48 -1.28 5.83
C HIS A 122 42.36 -0.72 6.96
N GLY A 123 43.09 -1.62 7.63
CA GLY A 123 44.09 -1.36 8.67
C GLY A 123 43.55 -1.56 10.09
N GLN A 124 44.11 -2.37 10.99
CA GLN A 124 45.36 -3.13 11.04
C GLN A 124 45.15 -4.25 12.08
N LEU A 125 45.72 -5.43 11.83
CA LEU A 125 46.74 -6.11 12.65
C LEU A 125 47.25 -7.33 11.86
#